data_AF-A0A2A9PV02-F1
#
_entry.id   AF-A0A2A9PV02-F1
#
_cell.length_a   1.000
_cell.length_b   1.000
_cell.length_c   1.000
_cell.angle_alpha   90.00
_cell.angle_beta   90.00
_cell.angle_gamma   90.00
#
_symmetry.space_group_name_H-M   'P 1'
#
loop_
_entity.id
_entity.type
_entity.pdbx_description
1 polymer ?
#
loop_
_entity_poly.entity_id
_entity_poly.type
_entity_poly.pdbx_seq_one_letter_code
_entity_poly.pdbx_strand_id
1 'polypeptide(L)'
;MSTSKNPVCTLANGQPSPNPGSAQQVRYGNSNGGLVVLSDVQTVEVLAHFARERIPERSVHAKAAGAWGEFEVLEDVSDLTDAKWLTGVGKKTKLLTRISTVGGEKGSSDTVRDVRGWATKFYTEEGVQDFVFNDLPVFFIRDPIKFPSMNRAFMR
;
A
#
# COMPACT_ATOMS: atom_id res chain seq x y z
N MET A 1 18.01 -22.48 3.64
CA MET A 1 18.27 -22.86 5.05
C MET A 1 17.24 -22.13 5.92
N SER A 2 16.10 -22.75 6.20
CA SER A 2 15.08 -22.21 7.11
C SER A 2 15.44 -22.66 8.52
N THR A 3 16.03 -21.78 9.32
CA THR A 3 16.17 -22.01 10.76
C THR A 3 14.78 -21.93 11.39
N SER A 4 14.15 -23.09 11.55
CA SER A 4 12.91 -23.29 12.30
C SER A 4 13.13 -23.04 13.80
N LYS A 5 13.38 -21.79 14.19
CA LYS A 5 13.14 -21.31 15.55
C LYS A 5 11.81 -20.60 15.52
N ASN A 6 10.85 -21.08 16.32
CA ASN A 6 9.62 -20.35 16.56
C ASN A 6 10.00 -18.93 17.02
N PRO A 7 9.57 -17.87 16.31
CA PRO A 7 9.89 -16.52 16.72
C PRO A 7 9.28 -16.26 18.09
N VAL A 8 10.05 -15.62 18.98
CA VAL A 8 9.55 -15.18 20.29
C VAL A 8 8.54 -14.07 20.03
N CYS A 9 7.31 -14.24 20.52
CA CYS A 9 6.31 -13.18 20.43
C CYS A 9 6.66 -12.05 21.39
N THR A 10 6.53 -10.79 20.96
CA THR A 10 6.84 -9.62 21.76
C THR A 10 5.73 -8.58 21.63
N LEU A 11 5.61 -7.71 22.63
CA LEU A 11 4.90 -6.44 22.53
C LEU A 11 5.66 -5.46 21.62
N ALA A 12 5.03 -4.35 21.25
CA ALA A 12 5.65 -3.31 20.42
C ALA A 12 6.88 -2.67 21.07
N ASN A 13 7.00 -2.73 22.41
CA ASN A 13 8.18 -2.28 23.15
C ASN A 13 9.31 -3.33 23.25
N GLY A 14 9.15 -4.50 22.61
CA GLY A 14 10.13 -5.59 22.61
C GLY A 14 10.08 -6.52 23.82
N GLN A 15 9.15 -6.33 24.77
CA GLN A 15 8.98 -7.25 25.90
C GLN A 15 8.43 -8.60 25.42
N PRO A 16 9.01 -9.74 25.84
CA PRO A 16 8.50 -11.06 25.48
C PRO A 16 7.08 -11.30 26.01
N SER A 17 6.19 -11.77 25.13
CA SER A 17 4.87 -12.27 25.49
C SER A 17 4.90 -13.80 25.55
N PRO A 18 4.71 -14.41 26.74
CA PRO A 18 4.72 -15.87 26.87
C PRO A 18 3.43 -16.52 26.35
N ASN A 19 2.31 -15.79 26.26
CA ASN A 19 1.04 -16.32 25.76
C ASN A 19 0.27 -15.26 24.93
N PRO A 20 0.56 -15.16 23.62
CA PRO A 20 -0.02 -14.14 22.75
C PRO A 20 -1.52 -14.33 22.48
N GLY A 21 -2.04 -15.54 22.69
CA GLY A 21 -3.43 -15.90 22.37
C GLY A 21 -4.42 -15.75 23.52
N SER A 22 -3.98 -15.32 24.71
CA SER A 22 -4.83 -15.24 25.90
C SER A 22 -4.78 -13.87 26.56
N ALA A 23 -5.94 -13.37 26.97
CA ALA A 23 -6.03 -12.24 27.90
C ALA A 23 -5.86 -12.71 29.35
N GLN A 24 -5.23 -11.88 30.18
CA GLN A 24 -5.20 -12.09 31.62
C GLN A 24 -6.59 -11.84 32.22
N GLN A 25 -7.05 -12.78 33.04
CA GLN A 25 -8.38 -12.74 33.65
C GLN A 25 -8.30 -13.07 35.13
N VAL A 26 -9.12 -12.39 35.93
CA VAL A 26 -9.39 -12.76 37.33
C VAL A 26 -10.72 -13.52 37.36
N ARG A 27 -10.68 -14.74 37.91
CA ARG A 27 -11.88 -15.58 38.08
C ARG A 27 -12.44 -15.44 39.49
N TYR A 28 -13.76 -15.40 39.59
CA TYR A 28 -14.47 -15.47 40.88
C TYR A 28 -15.10 -16.86 41.04
N GLY A 29 -14.57 -17.64 41.99
CA GLY A 29 -15.04 -19.01 42.28
C GLY A 29 -14.92 -19.99 41.11
N ASN A 30 -15.72 -21.06 41.13
CA ASN A 30 -15.78 -22.11 40.10
C ASN A 30 -16.68 -21.73 38.91
N SER A 31 -16.66 -20.47 38.47
CA SER A 31 -17.43 -20.02 37.31
C SER A 31 -16.67 -20.26 36.00
N ASN A 32 -17.41 -20.53 34.91
CA ASN A 32 -16.86 -20.76 33.57
C ASN A 32 -16.39 -19.46 32.86
N GLY A 33 -16.18 -18.36 33.59
CA GLY A 33 -15.80 -17.05 33.05
C GLY A 33 -14.90 -16.25 33.99
N GLY A 34 -14.24 -15.21 33.46
CA GLY A 34 -13.35 -14.33 34.21
C GLY A 34 -13.45 -12.88 33.74
N LEU A 35 -13.07 -11.95 34.61
CA LEU A 35 -13.00 -10.53 34.31
C LEU A 35 -11.61 -10.20 33.75
N VAL A 36 -11.55 -9.60 32.55
CA VAL A 36 -10.29 -9.13 31.97
C VAL A 36 -9.77 -7.94 32.79
N VAL A 37 -8.48 -7.95 33.09
CA VAL A 37 -7.84 -6.89 33.88
C VAL A 37 -7.26 -5.79 33.00
N LEU A 38 -7.42 -4.53 33.41
CA LEU A 38 -6.85 -3.38 32.69
C LEU A 38 -5.32 -3.38 32.69
N SER A 39 -4.69 -4.03 33.67
CA SER A 39 -3.24 -4.22 33.74
C SER A 39 -2.70 -5.15 32.65
N ASP A 40 -3.57 -5.84 31.90
CA ASP A 40 -3.18 -6.63 30.74
C ASP A 40 -2.84 -5.70 29.56
N VAL A 41 -1.61 -5.19 29.59
CA VAL A 41 -1.08 -4.29 28.56
C VAL A 41 -1.06 -4.94 27.17
N GLN A 42 -0.89 -6.26 27.09
CA GLN A 42 -0.90 -6.98 25.82
C GLN A 42 -2.27 -6.89 25.15
N THR A 43 -3.33 -7.20 25.90
CA THR A 43 -4.70 -7.14 25.38
C THR A 43 -5.07 -5.72 24.95
N VAL A 44 -4.72 -4.72 25.77
CA VAL A 44 -4.99 -3.30 25.45
C VAL A 44 -4.26 -2.87 24.17
N GLU A 45 -2.98 -3.22 24.05
CA GLU A 45 -2.14 -2.84 22.90
C GLU A 45 -2.64 -3.46 21.59
N VAL A 46 -2.93 -4.77 21.58
CA VAL A 46 -3.41 -5.48 20.38
C VAL A 46 -4.74 -4.88 19.90
N LEU A 47 -5.69 -4.63 20.82
CA LEU A 47 -6.98 -4.03 20.46
C LEU A 47 -6.83 -2.57 20.00
N ALA A 48 -5.92 -1.81 20.63
CA ALA A 48 -5.63 -0.44 20.25
C ALA A 48 -5.00 -0.35 18.85
N HIS A 49 -4.10 -1.27 18.50
CA HIS A 49 -3.50 -1.34 17.17
C HIS A 49 -4.55 -1.74 16.12
N PHE A 50 -5.34 -2.79 16.40
CA PHE A 50 -6.40 -3.26 15.51
C PHE A 50 -7.38 -2.15 15.11
N ALA A 51 -7.84 -1.36 16.10
CA ALA A 51 -8.74 -0.23 15.86
C ALA A 51 -8.14 0.88 14.96
N ARG A 52 -6.82 0.87 14.70
CA ARG A 52 -6.09 1.89 13.93
C ARG A 52 -5.44 1.35 12.65
N GLU A 53 -5.70 0.10 12.26
CA GLU A 53 -5.13 -0.49 11.05
C GLU A 53 -5.60 0.17 9.75
N ARG A 54 -6.77 0.83 9.77
CA ARG A 54 -7.37 1.43 8.58
C ARG A 54 -6.94 2.88 8.45
N ILE A 55 -6.19 3.17 7.40
CA ILE A 55 -5.94 4.53 6.91
C ILE A 55 -6.95 4.88 5.82
N PRO A 56 -7.22 6.18 5.56
CA PRO A 56 -8.04 6.59 4.43
C PRO A 56 -7.52 5.98 3.12
N GLU A 57 -8.44 5.43 2.33
CA GLU A 57 -8.09 5.03 0.96
C GLU A 57 -7.86 6.26 0.07
N ARG A 58 -7.29 6.03 -1.12
CA ARG A 58 -7.18 7.11 -2.10
C ARG A 58 -8.58 7.50 -2.56
N SER A 59 -8.85 8.80 -2.66
CA SER A 59 -10.15 9.32 -3.13
C SER A 59 -10.52 8.88 -4.54
N VAL A 60 -9.51 8.56 -5.34
CA VAL A 60 -9.60 7.94 -6.66
C VAL A 60 -8.51 6.87 -6.77
N HIS A 61 -8.70 5.88 -7.61
CA HIS A 61 -7.75 4.78 -7.76
C HIS A 61 -7.49 4.00 -6.46
N ALA A 62 -8.53 3.73 -5.67
CA ALA A 62 -8.41 3.04 -4.39
C ALA A 62 -7.99 1.56 -4.56
N LYS A 63 -8.65 0.82 -5.45
CA LYS A 63 -8.35 -0.57 -5.78
C LYS A 63 -7.15 -0.67 -6.71
N ALA A 64 -6.13 -1.43 -6.30
CA ALA A 64 -4.90 -1.55 -7.08
C ALA A 64 -4.10 -2.81 -6.74
N ALA A 65 -3.23 -3.19 -7.67
CA ALA A 65 -2.13 -4.11 -7.47
C ALA A 65 -0.80 -3.38 -7.72
N GLY A 66 0.29 -3.89 -7.16
CA GLY A 66 1.62 -3.32 -7.38
C GLY A 66 2.69 -4.39 -7.52
N ALA A 67 3.69 -4.11 -8.33
CA ALA A 67 4.82 -5.00 -8.58
C ALA A 67 6.13 -4.22 -8.69
N TRP A 68 7.20 -4.78 -8.14
CA TRP A 68 8.55 -4.30 -8.36
C TRP A 68 9.08 -4.83 -9.68
N GLY A 69 9.97 -4.06 -10.32
CA GLY A 69 10.63 -4.45 -11.55
C GLY A 69 11.89 -3.64 -11.81
N GLU A 70 12.40 -3.77 -13.03
CA GLU A 70 13.55 -3.01 -13.53
C GLU A 70 13.22 -2.47 -14.92
N PHE A 71 13.62 -1.23 -15.18
CA PHE A 71 13.63 -0.62 -16.50
C PHE A 71 15.05 -0.67 -17.05
N GLU A 72 15.19 -1.02 -18.33
CA GLU A 72 16.48 -1.08 -19.04
C GLU A 72 16.44 -0.18 -20.27
N VAL A 73 17.46 0.67 -20.41
CA VAL A 73 17.62 1.53 -21.59
C VAL A 73 18.07 0.67 -22.77
N LEU A 74 17.27 0.61 -23.84
CA LEU A 74 17.59 -0.18 -25.03
C LEU A 74 18.15 0.65 -26.20
N GLU A 75 17.82 1.94 -26.23
CA GLU A 75 18.22 2.88 -27.29
C GLU A 75 18.73 4.18 -26.67
N ASP A 76 19.66 4.84 -27.36
CA ASP A 76 20.21 6.13 -26.92
C ASP A 76 19.26 7.27 -27.27
N VAL A 77 18.88 8.06 -26.25
CA VAL A 77 18.00 9.23 -26.35
C VAL A 77 18.66 10.48 -25.73
N SER A 78 19.99 10.47 -25.61
CA SER A 78 20.77 11.56 -25.03
C SER A 78 20.70 12.88 -25.80
N ASP A 79 20.19 12.85 -27.04
CA ASP A 79 19.85 14.04 -27.83
C ASP A 79 18.57 14.74 -27.34
N LEU A 80 17.67 14.01 -26.66
CA LEU A 80 16.38 14.53 -26.18
C LEU A 80 16.40 14.93 -24.70
N THR A 81 17.22 14.27 -23.88
CA THR A 81 17.22 14.46 -22.41
C THR A 81 18.57 14.11 -21.79
N ASP A 82 18.92 14.82 -20.73
CA ASP A 82 20.09 14.57 -19.89
C ASP A 82 19.76 13.72 -18.63
N ALA A 83 18.51 13.31 -18.46
CA ALA A 83 18.07 12.52 -17.31
C ALA A 83 18.87 11.21 -17.19
N LYS A 84 19.63 11.06 -16.11
CA LYS A 84 20.63 9.98 -15.98
C LYS A 84 20.08 8.56 -16.06
N TRP A 85 18.80 8.35 -15.74
CA TRP A 85 18.19 7.02 -15.77
C TRP A 85 17.72 6.61 -17.18
N LEU A 86 17.66 7.56 -18.12
CA LEU A 86 17.34 7.34 -19.53
C LEU A 86 18.58 7.33 -20.43
N THR A 87 19.74 7.79 -19.93
CA THR A 87 20.98 7.85 -20.68
C THR A 87 21.92 6.69 -20.33
N GLY A 88 22.52 6.10 -21.37
CA GLY A 88 23.40 4.92 -21.27
C GLY A 88 22.68 3.61 -21.57
N VAL A 89 22.85 3.10 -22.79
CA VAL A 89 22.27 1.81 -23.23
C VAL A 89 22.72 0.67 -22.30
N GLY A 90 21.78 -0.18 -21.91
CA GLY A 90 21.96 -1.27 -20.94
C GLY A 90 21.84 -0.84 -19.48
N LYS A 91 21.66 0.45 -19.18
CA LYS A 91 21.48 0.94 -17.82
C LYS A 91 20.15 0.46 -17.25
N LYS A 92 20.21 -0.11 -16.04
CA LYS A 92 19.05 -0.61 -15.30
C LYS A 92 18.65 0.31 -14.16
N THR A 93 17.35 0.59 -14.07
CA THR A 93 16.76 1.41 -13.00
C THR A 93 15.66 0.61 -12.31
N LYS A 94 15.77 0.43 -11.00
CA LYS A 94 14.73 -0.24 -10.20
C LYS A 94 13.45 0.59 -10.21
N LEU A 95 12.31 -0.08 -10.30
CA LEU A 95 11.01 0.58 -10.30
C LEU A 95 9.94 -0.15 -9.49
N LEU A 96 8.90 0.58 -9.13
CA LEU A 96 7.66 0.08 -8.55
C LEU A 96 6.49 0.59 -9.39
N THR A 97 5.71 -0.33 -9.94
CA THR A 97 4.49 0.01 -10.68
C THR A 97 3.26 -0.30 -9.84
N ARG A 98 2.27 0.59 -9.88
CA ARG A 98 0.95 0.42 -9.28
C ARG A 98 -0.13 0.57 -10.34
N ILE A 99 -0.86 -0.51 -10.58
CA ILE A 99 -1.97 -0.58 -11.55
C ILE A 99 -3.28 -0.56 -10.79
N SER A 100 -4.26 0.24 -11.23
CA SER A 100 -5.48 0.52 -10.47
C SER A 100 -6.70 0.70 -11.36
N THR A 101 -7.91 0.45 -10.84
CA THR A 101 -9.15 1.05 -11.38
C THR A 101 -9.23 2.52 -10.92
N VAL A 102 -10.28 3.28 -11.22
CA VAL A 102 -10.42 4.70 -10.84
C VAL A 102 -11.56 4.91 -9.84
N GLY A 103 -12.77 4.47 -10.21
CA GLY A 103 -14.02 4.83 -9.53
C GLY A 103 -14.36 4.00 -8.31
N GLY A 104 -13.95 2.73 -8.30
CA GLY A 104 -14.31 1.79 -7.23
C GLY A 104 -13.48 1.99 -5.96
N GLU A 105 -14.11 1.75 -4.81
CA GLU A 105 -13.47 1.72 -3.49
C GLU A 105 -12.51 0.52 -3.37
N LYS A 106 -11.74 0.43 -2.28
CA LYS A 106 -10.77 -0.66 -2.05
C LYS A 106 -11.36 -2.08 -2.16
N GLY A 107 -12.66 -2.23 -1.91
CA GLY A 107 -13.39 -3.51 -1.99
C GLY A 107 -13.95 -3.86 -3.37
N SER A 108 -13.82 -2.98 -4.37
CA SER A 108 -14.39 -3.17 -5.70
C SER A 108 -13.73 -4.31 -6.49
N SER A 109 -14.39 -4.75 -7.57
CA SER A 109 -13.91 -5.79 -8.48
C SER A 109 -12.87 -5.25 -9.47
N ASP A 110 -11.88 -6.07 -9.82
CA ASP A 110 -10.81 -5.71 -10.76
C ASP A 110 -11.26 -5.70 -12.23
N THR A 111 -12.33 -6.44 -12.55
CA THR A 111 -12.79 -6.70 -13.93
C THR A 111 -13.88 -5.75 -14.42
N VAL A 112 -14.03 -4.59 -13.77
CA VAL A 112 -15.03 -3.58 -14.12
C VAL A 112 -14.62 -2.75 -15.33
N ARG A 113 -15.57 -2.21 -16.09
CA ARG A 113 -15.30 -1.23 -17.14
C ARG A 113 -14.90 0.10 -16.49
N ASP A 114 -13.62 0.44 -16.59
CA ASP A 114 -13.08 1.67 -16.01
C ASP A 114 -11.74 1.99 -16.69
N VAL A 115 -11.23 3.21 -16.53
CA VAL A 115 -9.84 3.55 -16.89
C VAL A 115 -8.88 2.79 -15.96
N ARG A 116 -7.68 2.47 -16.42
CA ARG A 116 -6.64 1.89 -15.58
C ARG A 116 -5.53 2.88 -15.32
N GLY A 117 -5.31 3.19 -14.05
CA GLY A 117 -4.13 3.95 -13.64
C GLY A 117 -2.88 3.09 -13.81
N TRP A 118 -1.83 3.66 -14.39
CA TRP A 118 -0.54 3.04 -14.64
C TRP A 118 0.57 3.92 -14.07
N ALA A 119 0.71 3.91 -12.74
CA ALA A 119 1.69 4.75 -12.05
C ALA A 119 3.00 3.98 -11.84
N THR A 120 4.10 4.46 -12.40
CA THR A 120 5.44 3.87 -12.28
C THR A 120 6.38 4.82 -11.58
N LYS A 121 7.00 4.33 -10.51
CA LYS A 121 8.01 5.04 -9.71
C LYS A 121 9.39 4.49 -10.05
N PHE A 122 10.27 5.34 -10.56
CA PHE A 122 11.67 5.00 -10.86
C PHE A 122 12.57 5.51 -9.73
N TYR A 123 13.41 4.61 -9.20
CA TYR A 123 14.40 4.95 -8.18
C TYR A 123 15.72 5.30 -8.86
N THR A 124 15.86 6.56 -9.25
CA THR A 124 17.01 7.05 -10.02
C THR A 124 18.11 7.60 -9.10
N GLU A 125 19.30 7.81 -9.66
CA GLU A 125 20.45 8.41 -8.95
C GLU A 125 20.21 9.89 -8.59
N GLU A 126 19.29 10.55 -9.29
CA GLU A 126 19.01 11.99 -9.14
C GLU A 126 17.72 12.25 -8.38
N GLY A 127 17.09 11.18 -7.86
CA GLY A 127 15.85 11.25 -7.12
C GLY A 127 14.83 10.25 -7.63
N VAL A 128 13.69 10.23 -6.95
CA VAL A 128 12.57 9.38 -7.35
C VAL A 128 11.78 10.09 -8.44
N GLN A 129 11.71 9.50 -9.63
CA GLN A 129 10.90 10.01 -10.73
C GLN A 129 9.57 9.24 -10.80
N ASP A 130 8.45 9.96 -10.74
CA ASP A 130 7.12 9.37 -10.81
C ASP A 130 6.46 9.67 -12.16
N PHE A 131 6.15 8.62 -12.90
CA PHE A 131 5.31 8.68 -14.10
C PHE A 131 3.91 8.20 -13.74
N VAL A 132 2.99 9.15 -13.57
CA VAL A 132 1.61 8.89 -13.15
C VAL A 132 0.70 8.91 -14.38
N PHE A 133 0.64 7.78 -15.08
CA PHE A 133 -0.12 7.65 -16.32
C PHE A 133 -1.43 6.88 -16.14
N ASN A 134 -2.18 6.81 -17.24
CA ASN A 134 -3.30 5.90 -17.44
C ASN A 134 -3.03 5.00 -18.66
N ASP A 135 -3.84 3.96 -18.82
CA ASP A 135 -3.90 3.11 -20.02
C ASP A 135 -4.48 3.82 -21.25
N LEU A 136 -5.01 5.04 -21.08
CA LEU A 136 -5.53 5.88 -22.15
C LEU A 136 -4.59 7.05 -22.47
N PRO A 137 -4.38 7.40 -23.76
CA PRO A 137 -3.56 8.52 -24.18
C PRO A 137 -4.29 9.88 -24.07
N VAL A 138 -5.56 9.87 -23.66
CA VAL A 138 -6.41 11.06 -23.51
C VAL A 138 -7.17 10.99 -22.19
N PHE A 139 -7.75 12.11 -21.78
CA PHE A 139 -8.57 12.21 -20.57
C PHE A 139 -9.91 12.88 -20.86
N PHE A 140 -10.90 12.65 -19.98
CA PHE A 140 -12.29 13.12 -20.18
C PHE A 140 -12.45 14.64 -20.15
N ILE A 141 -11.51 15.34 -19.53
CA ILE A 141 -11.52 16.79 -19.34
C ILE A 141 -10.17 17.37 -19.71
N ARG A 142 -10.18 18.64 -20.14
CA ARG A 142 -8.97 19.44 -20.40
C ARG A 142 -8.78 20.60 -19.41
N ASP A 143 -9.73 20.76 -18.50
CA ASP A 143 -9.74 21.81 -17.48
C ASP A 143 -9.74 21.16 -16.09
N PRO A 144 -8.69 21.36 -15.28
CA PRO A 144 -8.52 20.69 -13.99
C PRO A 144 -9.64 21.02 -12.99
N ILE A 145 -10.30 22.18 -13.10
CA ILE A 145 -11.36 22.56 -12.15
C ILE A 145 -12.57 21.61 -12.24
N LYS A 146 -12.75 20.92 -13.37
CA LYS A 146 -13.85 19.98 -13.60
C LYS A 146 -13.59 18.60 -12.97
N PHE A 147 -12.37 18.33 -12.49
CA PHE A 147 -11.99 17.01 -11.96
C PHE A 147 -12.85 16.57 -10.76
N PRO A 148 -13.12 17.40 -9.74
CA PRO A 148 -13.99 16.98 -8.64
C PRO A 148 -15.42 16.69 -9.09
N SER A 149 -15.98 17.52 -9.98
CA SER A 149 -17.34 17.33 -10.50
C SER A 149 -17.46 16.06 -11.33
N MET A 150 -16.45 15.77 -12.16
CA MET A 150 -16.38 14.54 -12.95
C MET A 150 -16.37 13.30 -12.05
N ASN A 151 -15.50 13.26 -11.03
CA ASN A 151 -15.42 12.10 -10.13
C ASN A 151 -16.69 11.92 -9.30
N ARG A 152 -17.32 13.01 -8.83
CA ARG A 152 -18.64 12.95 -8.16
C ARG A 152 -19.75 12.41 -9.07
N ALA A 153 -19.62 12.53 -10.39
CA ALA A 153 -20.60 11.98 -11.33
C ALA A 153 -20.39 10.47 -11.57
N PHE A 154 -19.17 9.95 -11.37
CA PHE A 154 -18.82 8.54 -11.56
C PHE A 154 -18.89 7.70 -10.28
N MET A 155 -18.79 8.33 -9.11
CA MET A 155 -18.69 7.68 -7.79
C MET A 155 -19.90 8.03 -6.91
N ARG A 156 -20.09 7.30 -5.80
CA ARG A 156 -21.12 7.57 -4.79
C ARG A 156 -20.52 7.74 -3.40
#